data_AF-A0A6J0C6J0-F1
#
_entry.id   AF-A0A6J0C6J0-F1
#
_cell.length_a   1.000
_cell.length_b   1.000
_cell.length_c   1.000
_cell.angle_alpha   90.00
_cell.angle_beta   90.00
_cell.angle_gamma   90.00
#
_symmetry.space_group_name_H-M   'P 1'
#
loop_
_entity.id
_entity.type
_entity.pdbx_description
1 polymer ?
#
loop_
_entity_poly.entity_id
_entity_poly.type
_entity_poly.pdbx_seq_one_letter_code
_entity_poly.pdbx_strand_id
1 'polypeptide(L)'
;MDILDDMDMFEDSPSGITLGNPLESELQASSSTHAEVAESSKERNPVKDHLLKQLNEVEDRIEGKKKEIEESCALQDKILRNFSSRAFYGSNSSSDSDSDLFTITGEPIVKRRKSKRSKEQPLIVKDTWQHIIDEKWIVGVVLQNTCNQNLFDLDALIAIKDVQEVHGISAFWSKSPKSFWRRTDFCEAGTSSEIAATIVVDLPRFTGSPTAQLFGTITYELDGVQMQTLIPTLTLDVDRVLKGDHDLNVFCESNGDANTARDKKIQAILAVKSMSIDKMIDFKLNEPLIEDLKDLLDKIGFTEILPKVFTGRNSHMDRCILELKSASHLKCRSVIYTRSVSQLNMLLHLLRKVLPKETSVVCKTIVEAEDVLKALEDELNSYLKPEYAFEIQKARAKSDLLINEFQNSCTIHRFSE
;
A
#
# COMPACT_ATOMS: atom_id res chain seq x y z
N MET A 1 -49.95 -32.36 -16.47
CA MET A 1 -50.41 -30.97 -16.68
C MET A 1 -49.26 -30.26 -17.35
N ASP A 2 -49.23 -30.39 -18.67
CA ASP A 2 -48.39 -29.64 -19.61
C ASP A 2 -49.00 -28.24 -19.81
N ILE A 3 -48.17 -27.20 -19.96
CA ILE A 3 -48.14 -26.09 -20.96
C ILE A 3 -46.84 -25.32 -20.63
N LEU A 4 -45.72 -25.41 -21.38
CA LEU A 4 -45.32 -24.84 -22.68
C LEU A 4 -45.15 -23.30 -22.75
N ASP A 5 -44.05 -22.95 -23.42
CA ASP A 5 -43.50 -21.64 -23.82
C ASP A 5 -44.43 -20.75 -24.67
N ASP A 6 -44.13 -19.44 -24.72
CA ASP A 6 -44.08 -18.57 -25.92
C ASP A 6 -43.81 -17.12 -25.44
N MET A 7 -42.63 -16.52 -25.71
CA MET A 7 -42.22 -15.78 -26.91
C MET A 7 -42.97 -14.46 -27.19
N ASP A 8 -42.18 -13.38 -27.17
CA ASP A 8 -42.20 -12.14 -27.96
C ASP A 8 -43.54 -11.47 -28.35
N MET A 9 -43.72 -10.23 -27.85
CA MET A 9 -44.31 -9.15 -28.64
C MET A 9 -43.58 -7.82 -28.37
N PHE A 10 -42.75 -7.41 -29.33
CA PHE A 10 -42.51 -6.01 -29.65
C PHE A 10 -43.68 -5.50 -30.52
N GLU A 11 -44.24 -4.33 -30.22
CA GLU A 11 -44.16 -3.14 -31.10
C GLU A 11 -45.04 -1.97 -30.58
N ASP A 12 -44.54 -0.76 -30.88
CA ASP A 12 -45.22 0.54 -31.02
C ASP A 12 -45.40 1.49 -29.80
N SER A 13 -44.31 2.21 -29.50
CA SER A 13 -44.06 3.69 -29.60
C SER A 13 -45.16 4.74 -29.27
N PRO A 14 -44.86 6.07 -29.09
CA PRO A 14 -43.58 6.81 -29.24
C PRO A 14 -43.24 7.87 -28.16
N SER A 15 -42.06 8.50 -28.35
CA SER A 15 -41.64 9.88 -27.94
C SER A 15 -41.39 10.14 -26.45
N GLY A 16 -40.24 10.61 -25.98
CA GLY A 16 -39.23 11.47 -26.60
C GLY A 16 -39.15 12.77 -25.80
N ILE A 17 -38.37 12.80 -24.71
CA ILE A 17 -38.01 14.04 -24.00
C ILE A 17 -36.51 14.01 -23.72
N THR A 18 -35.75 14.54 -24.67
CA THR A 18 -34.38 15.00 -24.52
C THR A 18 -34.40 16.43 -23.97
N LEU A 19 -33.89 16.63 -22.76
CA LEU A 19 -33.59 17.95 -22.20
C LEU A 19 -32.29 18.46 -22.85
N GLY A 20 -32.45 19.21 -23.94
CA GLY A 20 -31.37 19.94 -24.61
C GLY A 20 -31.15 21.32 -24.00
N ASN A 21 -29.90 21.64 -23.70
CA ASN A 21 -29.38 22.97 -23.37
C ASN A 21 -29.72 23.99 -24.48
N PRO A 22 -30.26 25.19 -24.16
CA PRO A 22 -30.36 26.27 -25.13
C PRO A 22 -29.48 27.44 -24.69
N LEU A 23 -28.22 27.49 -25.11
CA LEU A 23 -27.40 28.70 -25.01
C LEU A 23 -26.16 28.61 -25.91
N GLU A 24 -26.35 28.25 -27.18
CA GLU A 24 -25.29 28.36 -28.20
C GLU A 24 -25.93 28.23 -29.60
N SER A 25 -26.57 29.30 -30.08
CA SER A 25 -26.89 29.50 -31.51
C SER A 25 -27.66 30.81 -31.71
N GLU A 26 -26.97 31.94 -31.64
CA GLU A 26 -27.36 33.14 -32.36
C GLU A 26 -26.16 34.08 -32.51
N LEU A 27 -25.18 33.62 -33.29
CA LEU A 27 -24.12 34.44 -33.85
C LEU A 27 -24.15 34.27 -35.36
N GLN A 28 -24.22 35.41 -36.04
CA GLN A 28 -24.08 35.65 -37.49
C GLN A 28 -25.36 35.62 -38.34
N ALA A 29 -25.98 36.80 -38.47
CA ALA A 29 -26.16 37.44 -39.78
C ALA A 29 -26.69 38.87 -39.60
N SER A 30 -25.89 39.88 -39.96
CA SER A 30 -26.23 40.91 -40.95
C SER A 30 -25.46 42.23 -40.73
N SER A 31 -24.90 42.68 -41.84
CA SER A 31 -23.96 43.78 -42.03
C SER A 31 -24.65 45.15 -42.11
N SER A 32 -23.97 46.15 -41.52
CA SER A 32 -23.84 47.54 -41.97
C SER A 32 -25.09 48.31 -42.46
N THR A 33 -25.44 49.37 -41.74
CA THR A 33 -25.76 50.67 -42.35
C THR A 33 -25.57 51.80 -41.32
N HIS A 34 -24.77 52.80 -41.68
CA HIS A 34 -24.71 54.10 -41.01
C HIS A 34 -26.06 54.81 -41.18
N ALA A 35 -26.65 55.34 -40.09
CA ALA A 35 -27.21 56.70 -40.03
C ALA A 35 -27.84 57.00 -38.66
N GLU A 36 -27.52 58.20 -38.20
CA GLU A 36 -28.33 59.12 -37.39
C GLU A 36 -28.70 58.80 -35.92
N VAL A 37 -28.17 59.68 -35.09
CA VAL A 37 -28.60 60.04 -33.74
C VAL A 37 -30.09 60.39 -33.74
N ALA A 38 -30.86 59.69 -32.91
CA ALA A 38 -32.09 60.21 -32.34
C ALA A 38 -32.17 59.75 -30.87
N GLU A 39 -32.04 60.71 -29.97
CA GLU A 39 -32.25 60.52 -28.53
C GLU A 39 -33.65 59.97 -28.29
N SER A 40 -33.72 58.79 -27.67
CA SER A 40 -34.86 58.41 -26.85
C SER A 40 -34.34 57.91 -25.51
N SER A 41 -34.81 58.58 -24.47
CA SER A 41 -34.54 58.34 -23.06
C SER A 41 -34.68 56.86 -22.69
N LYS A 42 -33.55 56.14 -22.62
CA LYS A 42 -33.49 54.89 -21.87
C LYS A 42 -33.61 55.25 -20.40
N GLU A 43 -34.73 54.89 -19.78
CA GLU A 43 -34.84 54.78 -18.33
C GLU A 43 -33.64 53.95 -17.83
N ARG A 44 -32.61 54.63 -17.35
CA ARG A 44 -31.49 53.99 -16.68
C ARG A 44 -32.05 53.50 -15.36
N ASN A 45 -32.40 52.22 -15.31
CA ASN A 45 -32.79 51.58 -14.07
C ASN A 45 -31.52 51.45 -13.20
N PRO A 46 -31.37 52.29 -12.17
CA PRO A 46 -30.13 52.37 -11.40
C PRO A 46 -29.85 51.08 -10.64
N VAL A 47 -30.89 50.29 -10.36
CA VAL A 47 -30.76 48.97 -9.72
C VAL A 47 -30.15 47.96 -10.70
N LYS A 48 -30.56 47.99 -11.97
CA LYS A 48 -30.00 47.10 -13.00
C LYS A 48 -28.53 47.40 -13.26
N ASP A 49 -28.17 48.68 -13.33
CA ASP A 49 -26.77 49.10 -13.53
C ASP A 49 -25.91 48.76 -12.30
N HIS A 50 -26.46 48.88 -11.08
CA HIS A 50 -25.78 48.48 -9.85
C HIS A 50 -25.54 46.96 -9.78
N LEU A 51 -26.54 46.15 -10.16
CA LEU A 51 -26.44 44.69 -10.17
C LEU A 51 -25.46 44.19 -11.24
N LEU A 52 -25.45 44.80 -12.43
CA LEU A 52 -24.46 44.48 -13.47
C LEU A 52 -23.03 44.84 -13.01
N LYS A 53 -22.88 45.96 -12.30
CA LYS A 53 -21.59 46.33 -11.72
C LYS A 53 -21.14 45.34 -10.64
N GLN A 54 -22.03 44.90 -9.78
CA GLN A 54 -21.72 43.87 -8.77
C GLN A 54 -21.40 42.51 -9.40
N LEU A 55 -22.10 42.12 -10.46
CA LEU A 55 -21.81 40.89 -11.19
C LEU A 55 -20.40 40.94 -11.80
N ASN A 56 -20.06 42.03 -12.48
CA ASN A 56 -18.73 42.20 -13.07
C ASN A 56 -17.64 42.24 -11.99
N GLU A 57 -17.87 42.90 -10.84
CA GLU A 57 -16.92 42.89 -9.72
C GLU A 57 -16.72 41.47 -9.12
N VAL A 58 -17.75 40.63 -9.14
CA VAL A 58 -17.66 39.23 -8.68
C VAL A 58 -16.96 38.37 -9.72
N GLU A 59 -17.27 38.53 -11.01
CA GLU A 59 -16.57 37.84 -12.11
C GLU A 59 -15.08 38.19 -12.14
N ASP A 60 -14.73 39.47 -12.00
CA ASP A 60 -13.34 39.92 -11.92
C ASP A 60 -12.60 39.34 -10.70
N ARG A 61 -13.29 39.20 -9.55
CA ARG A 61 -12.72 38.54 -8.36
C ARG A 61 -12.54 37.04 -8.55
N ILE A 62 -13.48 36.38 -9.23
CA ILE A 62 -13.38 34.94 -9.54
C ILE A 62 -12.22 34.69 -10.50
N GLU A 63 -12.10 35.49 -11.56
CA GLU A 63 -11.01 35.36 -12.54
C GLU A 63 -9.65 35.68 -11.90
N GLY A 64 -9.58 36.70 -11.04
CA GLY A 64 -8.38 37.00 -10.25
C GLY A 64 -7.98 35.83 -9.33
N LYS A 65 -8.95 35.21 -8.64
CA LYS A 65 -8.68 34.05 -7.78
C LYS A 65 -8.28 32.80 -8.57
N LYS A 66 -8.88 32.58 -9.73
CA LYS A 66 -8.52 31.48 -10.62
C LYS A 66 -7.08 31.62 -11.12
N LYS A 67 -6.67 32.83 -11.50
CA LYS A 67 -5.29 33.13 -11.89
C LYS A 67 -4.30 32.94 -10.74
N GLU A 68 -4.64 33.38 -9.52
CA GLU A 68 -3.82 33.12 -8.32
C GLU A 68 -3.65 31.62 -8.04
N ILE A 69 -4.71 30.82 -8.23
CA ILE A 69 -4.66 29.36 -8.07
C ILE A 69 -3.78 28.73 -9.15
N GLU A 70 -3.93 29.12 -10.41
CA GLU A 70 -3.09 28.64 -11.51
C GLU A 70 -1.61 28.98 -11.30
N GLU A 71 -1.31 30.21 -10.84
CA GLU A 71 0.04 30.63 -10.49
C GLU A 71 0.59 29.81 -9.31
N SER A 72 -0.21 29.55 -8.28
CA SER A 72 0.17 28.72 -7.13
C SER A 72 0.43 27.26 -7.51
N CYS A 73 -0.44 26.67 -8.34
CA CYS A 73 -0.25 25.32 -8.87
C CYS A 73 1.00 25.22 -9.75
N ALA A 74 1.24 26.21 -10.62
CA ALA A 74 2.45 26.25 -11.44
C ALA A 74 3.73 26.38 -10.58
N LEU A 75 3.65 27.11 -9.47
CA LEU A 75 4.75 27.28 -8.52
C LEU A 75 4.99 25.98 -7.73
N GLN A 76 3.94 25.30 -7.28
CA GLN A 76 4.03 23.98 -6.66
C GLN A 76 4.61 22.93 -7.62
N ASP A 77 4.15 22.89 -8.87
CA ASP A 77 4.70 22.00 -9.90
C ASP A 77 6.17 22.28 -10.18
N LYS A 78 6.56 23.56 -10.23
CA LYS A 78 7.96 23.97 -10.38
C LYS A 78 8.80 23.56 -9.18
N ILE A 79 8.27 23.67 -7.96
CA ILE A 79 8.92 23.21 -6.73
C ILE A 79 9.08 21.68 -6.76
N LEU A 80 8.02 20.94 -7.07
CA LEU A 80 8.05 19.47 -7.20
C LEU A 80 9.03 19.00 -8.28
N ARG A 81 9.06 19.67 -9.44
CA ARG A 81 10.05 19.39 -10.50
C ARG A 81 11.48 19.75 -10.09
N ASN A 82 11.66 20.81 -9.30
CA ASN A 82 12.97 21.17 -8.77
C ASN A 82 13.44 20.17 -7.71
N PHE A 83 12.55 19.70 -6.84
CA PHE A 83 12.87 18.63 -5.89
C PHE A 83 13.18 17.31 -6.60
N SER A 84 12.38 16.93 -7.62
CA SER A 84 12.62 15.72 -8.38
C SER A 84 13.90 15.81 -9.21
N SER A 85 14.16 16.90 -9.92
CA SER A 85 15.41 17.08 -10.69
C SER A 85 16.66 17.15 -9.80
N ARG A 86 16.56 17.74 -8.60
CA ARG A 86 17.64 17.77 -7.61
C ARG A 86 17.88 16.41 -6.95
N ALA A 87 16.83 15.59 -6.83
CA ALA A 87 16.92 14.21 -6.38
C ALA A 87 17.49 13.25 -7.43
N PHE A 88 17.17 13.44 -8.72
CA PHE A 88 17.60 12.54 -9.81
C PHE A 88 19.00 12.84 -10.37
N TYR A 89 19.40 14.12 -10.47
CA TYR A 89 20.63 14.49 -11.17
C TYR A 89 21.70 15.14 -10.30
N GLY A 90 21.47 15.31 -8.99
CA GLY A 90 22.44 15.94 -8.10
C GLY A 90 23.06 17.19 -8.73
N SER A 91 22.28 18.25 -8.90
CA SER A 91 22.69 19.55 -9.50
C SER A 91 23.54 19.40 -10.77
N ASN A 92 22.91 19.43 -11.95
CA ASN A 92 23.66 19.66 -13.17
C ASN A 92 24.37 21.02 -13.13
N SER A 93 25.71 20.92 -13.11
CA SER A 93 26.64 21.73 -13.88
C SER A 93 26.48 23.26 -13.81
N SER A 94 26.82 23.84 -12.67
CA SER A 94 27.77 24.95 -12.71
C SER A 94 28.77 24.78 -11.58
N SER A 95 30.04 24.79 -11.96
CA SER A 95 31.21 24.91 -11.10
C SER A 95 30.94 25.89 -9.95
N ASP A 96 30.69 25.38 -8.75
CA ASP A 96 31.52 25.61 -7.58
C ASP A 96 30.89 24.92 -6.38
N SER A 97 31.64 23.93 -5.91
CA SER A 97 31.28 22.94 -4.93
C SER A 97 31.15 23.54 -3.54
N ASP A 98 29.93 23.61 -3.01
CA ASP A 98 29.67 23.39 -1.59
C ASP A 98 28.36 22.62 -1.36
N SER A 99 28.50 21.29 -1.23
CA SER A 99 27.41 20.40 -0.87
C SER A 99 27.22 20.42 0.65
N ASP A 100 26.28 21.22 1.12
CA ASP A 100 25.88 21.24 2.53
C ASP A 100 24.73 20.24 2.73
N LEU A 101 24.97 19.23 3.57
CA LEU A 101 23.98 18.22 3.98
C LEU A 101 23.22 18.76 5.18
N PHE A 102 21.89 18.56 5.24
CA PHE A 102 21.04 19.02 6.34
C PHE A 102 20.37 17.84 7.08
N THR A 103 20.11 17.98 8.38
CA THR A 103 19.31 17.05 9.20
C THR A 103 17.81 17.13 8.89
N ILE A 104 16.99 16.26 9.48
CA ILE A 104 15.51 16.29 9.38
C ILE A 104 14.89 17.62 9.88
N THR A 105 15.62 18.37 10.71
CA THR A 105 15.25 19.70 11.21
C THR A 105 15.82 20.84 10.35
N GLY A 106 16.58 20.55 9.30
CA GLY A 106 17.16 21.55 8.39
C GLY A 106 18.48 22.15 8.85
N GLU A 107 19.27 21.49 9.71
CA GLU A 107 20.57 21.99 10.20
C GLU A 107 21.76 21.38 9.45
N PRO A 108 22.79 22.17 9.09
CA PRO A 108 23.91 21.70 8.27
C PRO A 108 24.88 20.79 9.04
N ILE A 109 25.14 19.59 8.50
CA ILE A 109 26.05 18.58 9.03
C ILE A 109 27.50 18.97 8.69
N VAL A 110 28.28 19.36 9.71
CA VAL A 110 29.69 19.77 9.55
C VAL A 110 30.54 18.62 8.96
N LYS A 111 31.18 18.92 7.83
CA LYS A 111 31.99 18.04 6.97
C LYS A 111 33.12 17.33 7.75
N ARG A 112 33.02 16.02 8.03
CA ARG A 112 34.21 15.18 8.26
C ARG A 112 34.93 14.95 6.93
N ARG A 113 36.26 15.11 6.94
CA ARG A 113 37.14 15.14 5.76
C ARG A 113 36.95 13.92 4.84
N LYS A 114 36.84 14.21 3.55
CA LYS A 114 36.60 13.29 2.43
C LYS A 114 37.72 12.24 2.30
N SER A 115 37.37 10.96 2.34
CA SER A 115 38.03 9.95 1.52
C SER A 115 37.14 9.68 0.30
N LYS A 116 37.75 9.52 -0.88
CA LYS A 116 37.09 9.21 -2.15
C LYS A 116 36.51 7.78 -2.11
N ARG A 117 35.41 7.57 -1.40
CA ARG A 117 34.47 6.49 -1.70
C ARG A 117 33.24 7.14 -2.31
N SER A 118 32.76 6.61 -3.43
CA SER A 118 31.40 6.83 -3.90
C SER A 118 30.48 6.83 -2.68
N LYS A 119 29.66 7.86 -2.50
CA LYS A 119 28.60 7.83 -1.48
C LYS A 119 27.57 6.82 -1.98
N GLU A 120 27.86 5.53 -1.80
CA GLU A 120 26.89 4.46 -2.03
C GLU A 120 25.77 4.68 -1.01
N GLN A 121 24.54 4.82 -1.51
CA GLN A 121 23.37 4.87 -0.64
C GLN A 121 23.32 3.55 0.16
N PRO A 122 23.25 3.60 1.51
CA PRO A 122 23.25 2.41 2.35
C PRO A 122 22.19 1.38 1.97
N LEU A 123 21.01 1.86 1.59
CA LEU A 123 19.88 1.04 1.21
C LEU A 123 19.46 1.39 -0.22
N ILE A 124 19.49 0.39 -1.10
CA ILE A 124 19.15 0.54 -2.52
C ILE A 124 17.89 -0.25 -2.84
N VAL A 125 17.00 0.35 -3.65
CA VAL A 125 15.83 -0.34 -4.23
C VAL A 125 16.28 -1.11 -5.47
N LYS A 126 16.14 -2.43 -5.45
CA LYS A 126 16.46 -3.31 -6.57
C LYS A 126 15.30 -3.46 -7.55
N ASP A 127 14.12 -3.69 -7.02
CA ASP A 127 12.94 -4.05 -7.80
C ASP A 127 11.66 -3.64 -7.09
N THR A 128 10.57 -3.52 -7.85
CA THR A 128 9.26 -3.16 -7.34
C THR A 128 8.17 -3.95 -8.05
N TRP A 129 7.16 -4.39 -7.31
CA TRP A 129 6.02 -5.14 -7.83
C TRP A 129 4.71 -4.62 -7.22
N GLN A 130 3.58 -4.92 -7.87
CA GLN A 130 2.28 -4.39 -7.49
C GLN A 130 1.19 -5.45 -7.67
N HIS A 131 0.30 -5.57 -6.68
CA HIS A 131 -0.88 -6.44 -6.72
C HIS A 131 -2.12 -5.73 -6.20
N ILE A 132 -3.30 -6.18 -6.64
CA ILE A 132 -4.59 -5.76 -6.10
C ILE A 132 -5.28 -6.97 -5.47
N ILE A 133 -5.71 -6.81 -4.22
CA ILE A 133 -6.38 -7.84 -3.43
C ILE A 133 -7.49 -7.16 -2.60
N ASP A 134 -8.74 -7.61 -2.73
CA ASP A 134 -9.87 -7.18 -1.87
C ASP A 134 -9.96 -5.64 -1.72
N GLU A 135 -9.94 -4.92 -2.84
CA GLU A 135 -9.97 -3.45 -2.90
C GLU A 135 -8.78 -2.76 -2.19
N LYS A 136 -7.68 -3.48 -2.00
CA LYS A 136 -6.41 -2.94 -1.54
C LYS A 136 -5.38 -3.00 -2.66
N TRP A 137 -4.58 -1.94 -2.77
CA TRP A 137 -3.40 -1.90 -3.61
C TRP A 137 -2.18 -2.21 -2.76
N ILE A 138 -1.48 -3.28 -3.12
CA ILE A 138 -0.30 -3.76 -2.42
C ILE A 138 0.91 -3.50 -3.28
N VAL A 139 1.86 -2.77 -2.73
CA VAL A 139 3.15 -2.48 -3.34
C VAL A 139 4.22 -3.27 -2.62
N GLY A 140 5.07 -3.95 -3.37
CA GLY A 140 6.29 -4.53 -2.85
C GLY A 140 7.53 -3.84 -3.38
N VAL A 141 8.50 -3.63 -2.50
CA VAL A 141 9.80 -3.01 -2.81
C VAL A 141 10.90 -3.92 -2.32
N VAL A 142 11.75 -4.40 -3.24
CA VAL A 142 12.90 -5.23 -2.90
C VAL A 142 14.08 -4.31 -2.61
N LEU A 143 14.67 -4.47 -1.43
CA LEU A 143 15.71 -3.65 -0.86
C LEU A 143 16.99 -4.45 -0.67
N GLN A 144 18.12 -3.79 -0.82
CA GLN A 144 19.43 -4.35 -0.57
C GLN A 144 20.26 -3.38 0.28
N ASN A 145 20.78 -3.89 1.39
CA ASN A 145 21.79 -3.18 2.16
C ASN A 145 23.16 -3.34 1.50
N THR A 146 23.75 -2.22 1.11
CA THR A 146 25.10 -2.16 0.54
C THR A 146 26.15 -1.81 1.58
N CYS A 147 25.73 -1.39 2.77
CA CYS A 147 26.64 -1.10 3.87
C CYS A 147 27.15 -2.38 4.56
N ASN A 148 28.32 -2.22 5.18
CA ASN A 148 28.92 -3.22 6.08
C ASN A 148 28.35 -3.13 7.51
N GLN A 149 27.31 -2.34 7.71
CA GLN A 149 26.64 -2.11 8.98
C GLN A 149 25.17 -2.48 8.83
N ASN A 150 24.59 -2.88 9.95
CA ASN A 150 23.18 -3.20 9.99
C ASN A 150 22.34 -1.92 10.01
N LEU A 151 21.16 -2.01 9.42
CA LEU A 151 20.16 -0.95 9.44
C LEU A 151 19.04 -1.36 10.39
N PHE A 152 18.57 -0.41 11.19
CA PHE A 152 17.53 -0.64 12.19
C PHE A 152 16.33 0.26 11.91
N ASP A 153 15.22 0.02 12.60
CA ASP A 153 14.04 0.87 12.58
C ASP A 153 13.53 1.18 11.16
N LEU A 154 13.47 0.14 10.33
CA LEU A 154 12.90 0.25 8.98
C LEU A 154 11.42 0.66 9.06
N ASP A 155 11.08 1.76 8.40
CA ASP A 155 9.71 2.20 8.23
C ASP A 155 9.49 2.74 6.80
N ALA A 156 8.26 2.69 6.30
CA ALA A 156 7.91 3.17 4.97
C ALA A 156 6.76 4.18 5.05
N LEU A 157 7.05 5.41 4.64
CA LEU A 157 6.10 6.50 4.52
C LEU A 157 5.67 6.61 3.06
N ILE A 158 4.36 6.71 2.83
CA ILE A 158 3.82 6.80 1.48
C ILE A 158 2.73 7.85 1.33
N ALA A 159 2.61 8.38 0.13
CA ALA A 159 1.60 9.35 -0.25
C ALA A 159 1.08 8.99 -1.65
N ILE A 160 -0.24 9.01 -1.79
CA ILE A 160 -0.89 8.87 -3.10
C ILE A 160 -1.16 10.28 -3.62
N LYS A 161 -0.86 10.51 -4.90
CA LYS A 161 -1.13 11.79 -5.55
C LYS A 161 -2.60 12.17 -5.38
N ASP A 162 -2.85 13.43 -5.06
CA ASP A 162 -4.18 14.01 -4.86
C ASP A 162 -4.94 13.47 -3.63
N VAL A 163 -4.28 12.66 -2.78
CA VAL A 163 -4.78 12.25 -1.47
C VAL A 163 -3.92 12.94 -0.40
N GLN A 164 -4.55 13.74 0.47
CA GLN A 164 -3.83 14.58 1.45
C GLN A 164 -3.33 13.78 2.67
N GLU A 165 -3.77 12.54 2.85
CA GLU A 165 -3.43 11.71 4.01
C GLU A 165 -2.39 10.64 3.62
N VAL A 166 -1.40 10.46 4.51
CA VAL A 166 -0.48 9.32 4.46
C VAL A 166 -1.28 8.09 4.86
N HIS A 167 -1.61 7.25 3.88
CA HIS A 167 -2.29 6.00 4.10
C HIS A 167 -1.35 4.85 3.84
N GLY A 168 -1.28 3.89 4.75
CA GLY A 168 -0.77 2.57 4.45
C GLY A 168 -0.16 1.83 5.62
N ILE A 169 -0.26 0.51 5.59
CA ILE A 169 0.41 -0.37 6.54
C ILE A 169 1.65 -0.94 5.86
N SER A 170 2.82 -0.68 6.45
CA SER A 170 4.09 -1.19 5.98
C SER A 170 4.50 -2.44 6.78
N ALA A 171 5.16 -3.38 6.11
CA ALA A 171 5.82 -4.50 6.75
C ALA A 171 7.10 -4.84 5.98
N PHE A 172 8.17 -5.14 6.70
CA PHE A 172 9.43 -5.57 6.09
C PHE A 172 9.63 -7.05 6.36
N TRP A 173 10.19 -7.74 5.38
CA TRP A 173 10.37 -9.17 5.38
C TRP A 173 11.83 -9.51 5.09
N SER A 174 12.46 -10.30 5.95
CA SER A 174 13.78 -10.87 5.69
C SER A 174 13.67 -12.36 5.38
N LYS A 175 14.55 -12.82 4.48
CA LYS A 175 14.64 -14.23 4.12
C LYS A 175 15.43 -14.97 5.19
N SER A 176 14.75 -15.83 5.93
CA SER A 176 15.40 -16.71 6.91
C SER A 176 16.29 -17.76 6.23
N PRO A 177 17.29 -18.33 6.93
CA PRO A 177 18.14 -19.40 6.41
C PRO A 177 17.37 -20.64 5.94
N LYS A 178 16.17 -20.83 6.48
CA LYS A 178 15.25 -21.92 6.10
C LYS A 178 14.37 -21.57 4.88
N SER A 179 14.71 -20.51 4.14
CA SER A 179 14.00 -20.01 2.95
C SER A 179 12.59 -19.45 3.19
N PHE A 180 12.18 -19.21 4.43
CA PHE A 180 10.91 -18.52 4.72
C PHE A 180 11.13 -17.03 4.90
N TRP A 181 10.18 -16.22 4.44
CA TRP A 181 10.13 -14.80 4.74
C TRP A 181 9.50 -14.55 6.12
N ARG A 182 10.17 -13.78 6.96
CA ARG A 182 9.72 -13.41 8.30
C ARG A 182 9.68 -11.90 8.44
N ARG A 183 8.69 -11.39 9.17
CA ARG A 183 8.60 -9.97 9.49
C ARG A 183 9.85 -9.56 10.27
N THR A 184 10.40 -8.40 9.92
CA THR A 184 11.61 -7.81 10.51
C THR A 184 11.45 -6.30 10.52
N ASP A 185 12.19 -5.60 11.35
CA ASP A 185 12.42 -4.14 11.34
C ASP A 185 13.91 -3.82 11.10
N PHE A 186 14.69 -4.86 10.78
CA PHE A 186 16.13 -4.85 10.73
C PHE A 186 16.66 -5.41 9.41
N CYS A 187 17.74 -4.79 8.90
CA CYS A 187 18.50 -5.24 7.74
C CYS A 187 19.95 -5.59 8.08
N GLU A 188 20.34 -6.84 7.83
CA GLU A 188 21.71 -7.29 8.01
C GLU A 188 22.66 -6.60 7.05
N ALA A 189 23.89 -6.37 7.52
CA ALA A 189 25.00 -5.89 6.73
C ALA A 189 25.36 -6.86 5.58
N GLY A 190 25.78 -6.28 4.46
CA GLY A 190 26.35 -7.02 3.34
C GLY A 190 25.37 -7.28 2.19
N THR A 191 25.94 -7.41 1.00
CA THR A 191 25.23 -7.41 -0.29
C THR A 191 24.32 -8.63 -0.53
N SER A 192 24.36 -9.65 0.32
CA SER A 192 23.46 -10.82 0.24
C SER A 192 22.15 -10.67 1.03
N SER A 193 22.04 -9.62 1.84
CA SER A 193 20.87 -9.31 2.66
C SER A 193 19.81 -8.62 1.80
N GLU A 194 18.89 -9.41 1.25
CA GLU A 194 17.70 -8.90 0.55
C GLU A 194 16.52 -8.83 1.52
N ILE A 195 15.88 -7.68 1.55
CA ILE A 195 14.64 -7.42 2.28
C ILE A 195 13.55 -7.09 1.28
N ALA A 196 12.33 -7.55 1.54
CA ALA A 196 11.16 -7.09 0.83
C ALA A 196 10.34 -6.22 1.78
N ALA A 197 10.06 -4.98 1.40
CA ALA A 197 9.03 -4.17 2.03
C ALA A 197 7.71 -4.41 1.30
N THR A 198 6.62 -4.56 2.03
CA THR A 198 5.25 -4.57 1.50
C THR A 198 4.47 -3.43 2.11
N ILE A 199 3.72 -2.73 1.28
CA ILE A 199 2.95 -1.55 1.65
C ILE A 199 1.53 -1.77 1.15
N VAL A 200 0.56 -1.74 2.07
CA VAL A 200 -0.86 -1.96 1.76
C VAL A 200 -1.60 -0.65 1.88
N VAL A 201 -2.26 -0.23 0.81
CA VAL A 201 -3.14 0.95 0.78
C VAL A 201 -4.52 0.61 0.26
N ASP A 202 -5.47 1.47 0.57
CA ASP A 202 -6.79 1.41 -0.04
C ASP A 202 -6.69 1.69 -1.54
N LEU A 203 -7.44 0.94 -2.34
CA LEU A 203 -7.47 1.16 -3.78
C LEU A 203 -8.00 2.58 -4.05
N PRO A 204 -7.28 3.40 -4.84
CA PRO A 204 -7.72 4.75 -5.15
C PRO A 204 -9.02 4.71 -5.95
N ARG A 205 -9.89 5.71 -5.73
CA ARG A 205 -11.23 5.76 -6.34
C ARG A 205 -11.25 6.21 -7.81
N PHE A 206 -10.12 6.64 -8.36
CA PHE A 206 -9.97 7.12 -9.75
C PHE A 206 -10.99 8.20 -10.19
N THR A 207 -11.50 9.01 -9.26
CA THR A 207 -12.57 9.98 -9.54
C THR A 207 -12.13 11.18 -10.37
N GLY A 208 -10.86 11.59 -10.25
CA GLY A 208 -10.32 12.77 -10.95
C GLY A 208 -9.36 12.43 -12.09
N SER A 209 -8.75 11.24 -12.09
CA SER A 209 -7.78 10.82 -13.09
C SER A 209 -7.83 9.29 -13.26
N PRO A 210 -7.59 8.78 -14.49
CA PRO A 210 -7.54 7.33 -14.76
C PRO A 210 -6.26 6.67 -14.24
N THR A 211 -5.34 7.46 -13.68
CA THR A 211 -4.05 6.98 -13.18
C THR A 211 -3.81 7.48 -11.77
N ALA A 212 -3.56 6.58 -10.84
CA ALA A 212 -3.07 6.91 -9.50
C ALA A 212 -1.54 6.80 -9.47
N GLN A 213 -0.88 7.72 -8.76
CA GLN A 213 0.57 7.69 -8.56
C GLN A 213 0.87 7.59 -7.08
N LEU A 214 1.77 6.68 -6.71
CA LEU A 214 2.24 6.48 -5.35
C LEU A 214 3.69 6.93 -5.25
N PHE A 215 3.93 7.78 -4.26
CA PHE A 215 5.25 8.23 -3.83
C PHE A 215 5.54 7.62 -2.48
N GLY A 216 6.79 7.26 -2.23
CA GLY A 216 7.17 6.66 -0.97
C GLY A 216 8.61 6.88 -0.62
N THR A 217 8.87 6.82 0.68
CA THR A 217 10.21 6.94 1.27
C THR A 217 10.34 5.88 2.35
N ILE A 218 11.45 5.17 2.35
CA ILE A 218 11.82 4.22 3.38
C ILE A 218 12.80 4.92 4.31
N THR A 219 12.45 5.01 5.58
CA THR A 219 13.31 5.55 6.65
C THR A 219 13.98 4.41 7.40
N TYR A 220 15.21 4.64 7.84
CA TYR A 220 15.98 3.66 8.60
C TYR A 220 17.05 4.35 9.44
N GLU A 221 17.51 3.70 10.50
CA GLU A 221 18.60 4.16 11.34
C GLU A 221 19.92 3.51 10.94
N LEU A 222 20.97 4.32 10.83
CA LEU A 222 22.35 3.89 10.66
C LEU A 222 23.25 4.67 11.63
N ASP A 223 23.93 3.96 12.53
CA ASP A 223 24.84 4.54 13.54
C ASP A 223 24.23 5.72 14.35
N GLY A 224 22.95 5.60 14.76
CA GLY A 224 22.25 6.66 15.50
C GLY A 224 21.75 7.83 14.64
N VAL A 225 21.89 7.75 13.32
CA VAL A 225 21.42 8.78 12.38
C VAL A 225 20.26 8.22 11.56
N GLN A 226 19.13 8.92 11.56
CA GLN A 226 18.01 8.62 10.69
C GLN A 226 18.34 9.02 9.24
N MET A 227 18.17 8.05 8.35
CA MET A 227 18.46 8.12 6.93
C MET A 227 17.21 7.74 6.14
N GLN A 228 17.17 8.09 4.85
CA GLN A 228 16.02 7.81 4.00
C GLN A 228 16.43 7.40 2.58
N THR A 229 15.66 6.48 2.00
CA THR A 229 15.76 6.03 0.61
C THR A 229 14.42 6.22 -0.08
N LEU A 230 14.41 6.85 -1.26
CA LEU A 230 13.20 7.06 -2.04
C LEU A 230 12.75 5.79 -2.75
N ILE A 231 11.46 5.50 -2.70
CA ILE A 231 10.81 4.47 -3.51
C ILE A 231 10.56 5.06 -4.90
N PRO A 232 10.86 4.34 -6.00
CA PRO A 232 10.47 4.77 -7.34
C PRO A 232 8.97 5.08 -7.42
N THR A 233 8.58 6.12 -8.15
CA THR A 233 7.16 6.44 -8.33
C THR A 233 6.46 5.29 -9.03
N LEU A 234 5.45 4.74 -8.36
CA LEU A 234 4.63 3.66 -8.90
C LEU A 234 3.33 4.25 -9.43
N THR A 235 2.88 3.69 -10.54
CA THR A 235 1.65 4.13 -11.21
C THR A 235 0.70 2.96 -11.36
N LEU A 236 -0.57 3.23 -11.08
CA LEU A 236 -1.67 2.31 -11.24
C LEU A 236 -2.66 2.92 -12.22
N ASP A 237 -2.98 2.18 -13.28
CA ASP A 237 -3.82 2.62 -14.38
C ASP A 237 -5.10 1.78 -14.41
N VAL A 238 -6.26 2.43 -14.46
CA VAL A 238 -7.58 1.78 -14.51
C VAL A 238 -7.64 0.73 -15.62
N ASP A 239 -7.08 1.01 -16.80
CA ASP A 239 -7.13 0.07 -17.92
C ASP A 239 -6.36 -1.22 -17.62
N ARG A 240 -5.25 -1.13 -16.87
CA ARG A 240 -4.44 -2.28 -16.46
C ARG A 240 -5.11 -3.05 -15.31
N VAL A 241 -5.75 -2.33 -14.40
CA VAL A 241 -6.54 -2.93 -13.32
C VAL A 241 -7.70 -3.74 -13.88
N LEU A 242 -8.48 -3.17 -14.81
CA LEU A 242 -9.63 -3.85 -15.42
C LEU A 242 -9.22 -5.05 -16.30
N LYS A 243 -8.00 -5.05 -16.85
CA LYS A 243 -7.44 -6.19 -17.57
C LYS A 243 -6.93 -7.31 -16.67
N GLY A 244 -6.87 -7.09 -15.36
CA GLY A 244 -6.35 -8.06 -14.40
C GLY A 244 -4.82 -8.15 -14.37
N ASP A 245 -4.09 -7.16 -14.91
CA ASP A 245 -2.62 -7.18 -14.97
C ASP A 245 -1.98 -7.21 -13.56
N HIS A 246 -2.72 -6.72 -12.56
CA HIS A 246 -2.31 -6.67 -11.16
C HIS A 246 -2.97 -7.75 -10.29
N ASP A 247 -3.72 -8.68 -10.87
CA ASP A 247 -4.39 -9.73 -10.12
C ASP A 247 -3.40 -10.70 -9.49
N LEU A 248 -3.73 -11.13 -8.28
CA LEU A 248 -2.89 -12.06 -7.55
C LEU A 248 -3.07 -13.50 -8.05
N ASN A 249 -2.06 -14.01 -8.76
CA ASN A 249 -2.02 -15.41 -9.21
C ASN A 249 -1.01 -16.24 -8.40
N VAL A 250 -1.46 -16.82 -7.29
CA VAL A 250 -0.61 -17.65 -6.40
C VAL A 250 -0.21 -18.98 -7.07
N PHE A 251 -1.04 -19.50 -7.97
CA PHE A 251 -0.85 -20.78 -8.66
C PHE A 251 -0.19 -20.65 -10.04
N CYS A 252 0.44 -19.52 -10.36
CA CYS A 252 0.97 -19.27 -11.70
C CYS A 252 1.96 -20.39 -12.13
N GLU A 253 1.53 -21.21 -13.09
CA GLU A 253 2.38 -22.15 -13.84
C GLU A 253 2.93 -21.36 -15.03
N SER A 254 4.02 -20.62 -14.84
CA SER A 254 4.59 -19.86 -15.94
C SER A 254 5.36 -20.80 -16.88
N ASN A 255 5.12 -20.70 -18.19
CA ASN A 255 5.91 -21.32 -19.26
C ASN A 255 7.33 -20.71 -19.43
N GLY A 256 7.81 -19.92 -18.47
CA GLY A 256 9.10 -19.23 -18.49
C GLY A 256 10.13 -19.86 -17.54
N ASP A 257 11.26 -19.18 -17.34
CA ASP A 257 12.33 -19.63 -16.45
C ASP A 257 11.83 -19.90 -15.03
N ALA A 258 12.26 -21.04 -14.46
CA ALA A 258 11.83 -21.51 -13.14
C ALA A 258 12.09 -20.50 -12.00
N ASN A 259 13.09 -19.64 -12.16
CA ASN A 259 13.40 -18.59 -11.18
C ASN A 259 12.36 -17.47 -11.19
N THR A 260 11.95 -16.98 -12.36
CA THR A 260 10.92 -15.95 -12.48
C THR A 260 9.56 -16.44 -11.96
N ALA A 261 9.25 -17.72 -12.20
CA ALA A 261 8.07 -18.38 -11.64
C ALA A 261 8.07 -18.35 -10.11
N ARG A 262 9.23 -18.67 -9.52
CA ARG A 262 9.44 -18.69 -8.07
C ARG A 262 9.32 -17.30 -7.46
N ASP A 263 9.91 -16.30 -8.10
CA ASP A 263 9.89 -14.92 -7.61
C ASP A 263 8.46 -14.36 -7.61
N LYS A 264 7.69 -14.59 -8.67
CA LYS A 264 6.26 -14.23 -8.71
C LYS A 264 5.44 -14.90 -7.61
N LYS A 265 5.69 -16.19 -7.32
CA LYS A 265 5.04 -16.89 -6.20
C LYS A 265 5.41 -16.28 -4.86
N ILE A 266 6.67 -15.89 -4.68
CA ILE A 266 7.13 -15.20 -3.46
C ILE A 266 6.44 -13.84 -3.29
N GLN A 267 6.38 -13.04 -4.36
CA GLN A 267 5.68 -11.75 -4.37
C GLN A 267 4.21 -11.94 -3.97
N ALA A 268 3.53 -12.94 -4.54
CA ALA A 268 2.15 -13.25 -4.20
C ALA A 268 1.97 -13.68 -2.73
N ILE A 269 2.86 -14.52 -2.20
CA ILE A 269 2.86 -14.92 -0.79
C ILE A 269 3.03 -13.70 0.12
N LEU A 270 3.98 -12.82 -0.17
CA LEU A 270 4.23 -11.62 0.62
C LEU A 270 3.03 -10.67 0.59
N ALA A 271 2.39 -10.52 -0.57
CA ALA A 271 1.17 -9.74 -0.71
C ALA A 271 0.05 -10.26 0.21
N VAL A 272 -0.23 -11.56 0.16
CA VAL A 272 -1.23 -12.18 1.05
C VAL A 272 -0.87 -12.01 2.52
N LYS A 273 0.39 -12.25 2.89
CA LYS A 273 0.86 -12.09 4.27
C LYS A 273 0.67 -10.67 4.80
N SER A 274 0.91 -9.66 3.96
CA SER A 274 0.76 -8.25 4.35
C SER A 274 -0.67 -7.86 4.73
N MET A 275 -1.67 -8.62 4.27
CA MET A 275 -3.09 -8.43 4.59
C MET A 275 -3.65 -9.47 5.57
N SER A 276 -2.82 -10.42 6.03
CA SER A 276 -3.28 -11.56 6.80
C SER A 276 -3.06 -11.39 8.29
N ILE A 277 -3.98 -11.95 9.06
CA ILE A 277 -3.77 -12.27 10.47
C ILE A 277 -2.95 -13.56 10.52
N ASP A 278 -1.84 -13.53 11.24
CA ASP A 278 -0.96 -14.66 11.42
C ASP A 278 -1.14 -15.32 12.79
N LYS A 279 -1.11 -16.66 12.83
CA LYS A 279 -1.19 -17.46 14.06
C LYS A 279 -0.26 -18.65 14.04
N MET A 280 0.43 -18.87 15.15
CA MET A 280 1.25 -20.06 15.31
C MET A 280 0.39 -21.20 15.81
N ILE A 281 0.50 -22.35 15.16
CA ILE A 281 -0.23 -23.57 15.52
C ILE A 281 0.75 -24.71 15.73
N ASP A 282 0.68 -25.27 16.93
CA ASP A 282 1.41 -26.47 17.35
C ASP A 282 0.42 -27.65 17.38
N PHE A 283 0.72 -28.76 16.70
CA PHE A 283 -0.06 -29.99 16.77
C PHE A 283 0.85 -31.24 16.77
N LYS A 284 0.38 -32.33 17.39
CA LYS A 284 1.11 -33.61 17.47
C LYS A 284 0.62 -34.58 16.39
N LEU A 285 1.53 -35.17 15.64
CA LEU A 285 1.25 -36.30 14.75
C LEU A 285 1.85 -37.55 15.39
N ASN A 286 1.11 -38.66 15.40
CA ASN A 286 1.56 -39.90 16.04
C ASN A 286 2.73 -40.53 15.27
N GLU A 287 2.84 -40.28 13.97
CA GLU A 287 4.04 -40.48 13.14
C GLU A 287 4.03 -39.40 12.03
N PRO A 288 5.12 -38.68 11.71
CA PRO A 288 5.11 -37.65 10.69
C PRO A 288 5.99 -38.08 9.53
N LEU A 289 5.39 -38.70 8.53
CA LEU A 289 5.87 -38.45 7.18
C LEU A 289 5.24 -37.13 6.76
N ILE A 290 6.08 -36.18 6.35
CA ILE A 290 5.63 -34.91 5.76
C ILE A 290 4.62 -35.19 4.62
N GLU A 291 4.73 -36.35 3.97
CA GLU A 291 3.79 -36.87 2.97
C GLU A 291 2.36 -37.07 3.53
N ASP A 292 2.19 -37.65 4.71
CA ASP A 292 0.86 -37.79 5.34
C ASP A 292 0.22 -36.43 5.63
N LEU A 293 1.03 -35.44 6.01
CA LEU A 293 0.56 -34.08 6.19
C LEU A 293 0.18 -33.43 4.85
N LYS A 294 0.92 -33.69 3.78
CA LYS A 294 0.56 -33.20 2.44
C LYS A 294 -0.76 -33.80 1.99
N ASP A 295 -0.95 -35.11 2.14
CA ASP A 295 -2.19 -35.80 1.78
C ASP A 295 -3.39 -35.30 2.61
N LEU A 296 -3.15 -35.03 3.89
CA LEU A 296 -4.15 -34.44 4.79
C LEU A 296 -4.52 -33.03 4.34
N LEU A 297 -3.54 -32.19 4.03
CA LEU A 297 -3.75 -30.83 3.56
C LEU A 297 -4.45 -30.81 2.20
N ASP A 298 -4.10 -31.72 1.30
CA ASP A 298 -4.76 -31.85 -0.01
C ASP A 298 -6.23 -32.24 0.13
N LYS A 299 -6.58 -33.14 1.08
CA LYS A 299 -7.98 -33.46 1.42
C LYS A 299 -8.77 -32.25 1.95
N ILE A 300 -8.10 -31.30 2.60
CA ILE A 300 -8.70 -30.05 3.08
C ILE A 300 -8.79 -28.99 1.96
N GLY A 301 -8.11 -29.22 0.84
CA GLY A 301 -8.06 -28.33 -0.32
C GLY A 301 -6.89 -27.36 -0.28
N PHE A 302 -5.80 -27.71 0.40
CA PHE A 302 -4.52 -27.00 0.36
C PHE A 302 -3.56 -27.62 -0.65
N THR A 303 -2.73 -26.79 -1.24
CA THR A 303 -1.73 -27.24 -2.22
C THR A 303 -0.39 -26.59 -1.94
N GLU A 304 0.67 -27.38 -2.06
CA GLU A 304 2.04 -26.89 -1.90
C GLU A 304 2.45 -26.03 -3.10
N ILE A 305 2.78 -24.77 -2.87
CA ILE A 305 3.21 -23.81 -3.90
C ILE A 305 4.72 -23.58 -3.88
N LEU A 306 5.32 -23.67 -2.70
CA LEU A 306 6.76 -23.66 -2.43
C LEU A 306 7.05 -24.71 -1.36
N PRO A 307 8.29 -25.21 -1.24
CA PRO A 307 8.63 -26.19 -0.22
C PRO A 307 8.19 -25.73 1.17
N LYS A 308 7.33 -26.53 1.83
CA LYS A 308 6.78 -26.25 3.18
C LYS A 308 5.81 -25.06 3.26
N VAL A 309 5.33 -24.54 2.13
CA VAL A 309 4.33 -23.46 2.06
C VAL A 309 3.13 -23.94 1.25
N PHE A 310 1.98 -23.99 1.91
CA PHE A 310 0.73 -24.46 1.35
C PHE A 310 -0.26 -23.30 1.24
N THR A 311 -1.08 -23.29 0.19
CA THR A 311 -2.16 -22.31 0.01
C THR A 311 -3.48 -23.02 -0.29
N GLY A 312 -4.60 -22.46 0.19
CA GLY A 312 -5.93 -23.01 -0.11
C GLY A 312 -6.33 -22.78 -1.57
N ARG A 313 -6.98 -23.78 -2.19
CA ARG A 313 -7.59 -23.68 -3.54
C ARG A 313 -9.08 -23.34 -3.51
N ASN A 314 -9.77 -23.68 -2.42
CA ASN A 314 -11.22 -23.53 -2.34
C ASN A 314 -11.61 -22.07 -2.14
N SER A 315 -12.75 -21.62 -2.70
CA SER A 315 -13.24 -20.23 -2.57
C SER A 315 -13.33 -19.71 -1.13
N HIS A 316 -13.59 -20.59 -0.16
CA HIS A 316 -13.64 -20.25 1.28
C HIS A 316 -12.27 -20.21 1.97
N MET A 317 -11.29 -20.92 1.40
CA MET A 317 -9.90 -20.98 1.87
C MET A 317 -8.95 -20.22 0.95
N ASP A 318 -9.52 -19.45 0.02
CA ASP A 318 -8.75 -18.67 -0.93
C ASP A 318 -7.86 -17.70 -0.16
N ARG A 319 -6.62 -17.59 -0.63
CA ARG A 319 -5.56 -16.76 -0.02
C ARG A 319 -5.25 -17.09 1.44
N CYS A 320 -5.59 -18.30 1.92
CA CYS A 320 -5.09 -18.79 3.20
C CYS A 320 -3.73 -19.47 2.98
N ILE A 321 -2.72 -19.09 3.77
CA ILE A 321 -1.38 -19.68 3.68
C ILE A 321 -1.06 -20.44 4.95
N LEU A 322 -0.49 -21.64 4.80
CA LEU A 322 0.05 -22.44 5.89
C LEU A 322 1.54 -22.68 5.65
N GLU A 323 2.38 -22.17 6.54
CA GLU A 323 3.83 -22.36 6.52
C GLU A 323 4.27 -23.33 7.59
N LEU A 324 4.92 -24.42 7.17
CA LEU A 324 5.47 -25.42 8.08
C LEU A 324 6.88 -25.00 8.57
N LYS A 325 6.98 -24.49 9.81
CA LYS A 325 8.26 -24.03 10.38
C LYS A 325 9.16 -25.19 10.84
N SER A 326 8.57 -26.21 11.46
CA SER A 326 9.28 -27.43 11.85
C SER A 326 8.32 -28.60 11.98
N ALA A 327 8.74 -29.77 11.50
CA ALA A 327 8.09 -31.05 11.78
C ALA A 327 9.12 -31.96 12.44
N SER A 328 8.78 -32.51 13.60
CA SER A 328 9.50 -33.60 14.26
C SER A 328 8.55 -34.75 14.54
N HIS A 329 9.10 -35.92 14.89
CA HIS A 329 8.36 -37.15 15.21
C HIS A 329 7.20 -36.99 16.21
N LEU A 330 7.21 -35.93 17.01
CA LEU A 330 6.23 -35.70 18.08
C LEU A 330 5.51 -34.35 17.97
N LYS A 331 5.96 -33.45 17.09
CA LYS A 331 5.44 -32.09 17.06
C LYS A 331 5.62 -31.44 15.69
N CYS A 332 4.50 -30.99 15.16
CA CYS A 332 4.41 -30.14 14.00
C CYS A 332 4.12 -28.70 14.45
N ARG A 333 4.88 -27.74 13.91
CA ARG A 333 4.76 -26.32 14.20
C ARG A 333 4.61 -25.58 12.88
N SER A 334 3.49 -24.90 12.75
CA SER A 334 3.10 -24.17 11.56
C SER A 334 2.68 -22.74 11.90
N VAL A 335 2.73 -21.87 10.90
CA VAL A 335 2.12 -20.53 10.97
C VAL A 335 1.04 -20.47 9.90
N ILE A 336 -0.15 -20.08 10.31
CA ILE A 336 -1.29 -19.89 9.42
C ILE A 336 -1.50 -18.40 9.23
N TYR A 337 -1.66 -17.98 7.98
CA TYR A 337 -2.03 -16.64 7.57
C TYR A 337 -3.43 -16.71 6.97
N THR A 338 -4.37 -15.96 7.55
CA THR A 338 -5.78 -15.92 7.12
C THR A 338 -6.25 -14.48 6.99
N ARG A 339 -7.22 -14.22 6.11
CA ARG A 339 -7.78 -12.87 5.93
C ARG A 339 -8.67 -12.41 7.09
N SER A 340 -9.16 -13.36 7.90
CA SER A 340 -10.11 -13.08 8.97
C SER A 340 -10.08 -14.15 10.05
N VAL A 341 -10.49 -13.77 11.26
CA VAL A 341 -10.64 -14.67 12.41
C VAL A 341 -11.64 -15.80 12.11
N SER A 342 -12.72 -15.50 11.37
CA SER A 342 -13.70 -16.51 10.96
C SER A 342 -13.08 -17.58 10.07
N GLN A 343 -12.24 -17.18 9.11
CA GLN A 343 -11.52 -18.12 8.23
C GLN A 343 -10.52 -18.97 9.01
N LEU A 344 -9.80 -18.36 9.96
CA LEU A 344 -8.93 -19.09 10.88
C LEU A 344 -9.71 -20.15 11.68
N ASN A 345 -10.84 -19.78 12.26
CA ASN A 345 -11.65 -20.71 13.05
C ASN A 345 -12.18 -21.87 12.21
N MET A 346 -12.64 -21.62 10.98
CA MET A 346 -13.04 -22.68 10.05
C MET A 346 -11.88 -23.64 9.78
N LEU A 347 -10.69 -23.11 9.52
CA LEU A 347 -9.50 -23.94 9.28
C LEU A 347 -9.11 -24.75 10.51
N LEU A 348 -9.15 -24.16 11.71
CA LEU A 348 -8.86 -24.87 12.96
C LEU A 348 -9.87 -26.01 13.20
N HIS A 349 -11.15 -25.80 12.90
CA HIS A 349 -12.16 -26.85 12.98
C HIS A 349 -11.91 -27.98 11.96
N LEU A 350 -11.55 -27.64 10.72
CA LEU A 350 -11.20 -28.63 9.70
C LEU A 350 -9.97 -29.43 10.11
N LEU A 351 -8.91 -28.77 10.58
CA LEU A 351 -7.70 -29.43 11.07
C LEU A 351 -8.03 -30.38 12.23
N ARG A 352 -8.84 -29.96 13.21
CA ARG A 352 -9.27 -30.84 14.32
C ARG A 352 -10.10 -32.04 13.87
N LYS A 353 -10.87 -31.91 12.78
CA LYS A 353 -11.68 -33.00 12.23
C LYS A 353 -10.81 -34.06 11.55
N VAL A 354 -9.73 -33.64 10.89
CA VAL A 354 -8.89 -34.54 10.09
C VAL A 354 -7.69 -35.06 10.89
N LEU A 355 -7.22 -34.33 11.89
CA LEU A 355 -6.18 -34.80 12.82
C LEU A 355 -6.74 -35.88 13.76
N PRO A 356 -5.87 -36.81 14.24
CA PRO A 356 -6.26 -37.80 15.23
C PRO A 356 -6.91 -37.17 16.47
N LYS A 357 -7.92 -37.82 17.06
CA LYS A 357 -8.67 -37.26 18.21
C LYS A 357 -7.80 -36.92 19.43
N GLU A 358 -6.64 -37.55 19.55
CA GLU A 358 -5.67 -37.36 20.62
C GLU A 358 -4.74 -36.15 20.37
N THR A 359 -4.79 -35.58 19.17
CA THR A 359 -3.99 -34.43 18.78
C THR A 359 -4.64 -33.14 19.29
N SER A 360 -4.00 -32.50 20.28
CA SER A 360 -4.35 -31.12 20.64
C SER A 360 -3.76 -30.15 19.63
N VAL A 361 -4.62 -29.28 19.09
CA VAL A 361 -4.22 -28.14 18.26
C VAL A 361 -4.13 -26.92 19.18
N VAL A 362 -2.91 -26.49 19.49
CA VAL A 362 -2.65 -25.32 20.33
C VAL A 362 -2.40 -24.13 19.43
N CYS A 363 -3.32 -23.18 19.44
CA CYS A 363 -3.15 -21.89 18.77
C CYS A 363 -2.46 -20.92 19.74
N LYS A 364 -1.33 -20.36 19.32
CA LYS A 364 -0.58 -19.35 20.06
C LYS A 364 -0.56 -18.05 19.29
N THR A 365 -0.65 -16.95 20.02
CA THR A 365 -0.39 -15.62 19.46
C THR A 365 1.08 -15.51 19.10
N ILE A 366 1.37 -14.84 17.99
CA ILE A 366 2.75 -14.61 17.52
C ILE A 366 3.39 -13.45 18.29
N VAL A 367 2.60 -12.42 18.62
CA VAL A 367 2.97 -11.35 19.55
C VAL A 367 2.81 -11.84 20.99
N GLU A 368 3.90 -11.90 21.73
CA GLU A 368 3.86 -12.27 23.15
C GLU A 368 3.46 -11.06 24.00
N ALA A 369 2.87 -11.31 25.18
CA ALA A 369 2.51 -10.22 26.08
C ALA A 369 3.73 -9.38 26.49
N GLU A 370 4.93 -10.00 26.51
CA GLU A 370 6.20 -9.35 26.77
C GLU A 370 6.54 -8.29 25.71
N ASP A 371 6.22 -8.53 24.44
CA ASP A 371 6.47 -7.57 23.35
C ASP A 371 5.59 -6.33 23.48
N VAL A 372 4.33 -6.52 23.88
CA VAL A 372 3.39 -5.44 24.15
C VAL A 372 3.83 -4.62 25.36
N LEU A 373 4.26 -5.29 26.43
CA LEU A 373 4.78 -4.65 27.64
C LEU A 373 6.02 -3.83 27.34
N LYS A 374 6.96 -4.37 26.56
CA LYS A 374 8.17 -3.65 26.16
C LYS A 374 7.86 -2.42 25.31
N ALA A 375 6.93 -2.52 24.36
CA ALA A 375 6.51 -1.37 23.56
C ALA A 375 5.84 -0.27 24.40
N LEU A 376 5.05 -0.64 25.40
CA LEU A 376 4.46 0.29 26.37
C LEU A 376 5.53 0.93 27.27
N GLU A 377 6.53 0.17 27.71
CA GLU A 377 7.67 0.71 28.45
C GLU A 377 8.47 1.70 27.61
N ASP A 378 8.73 1.39 26.34
CA ASP A 378 9.42 2.28 25.40
C ASP A 378 8.62 3.58 25.16
N GLU A 379 7.29 3.48 25.02
CA GLU A 379 6.40 4.64 24.96
C GLU A 379 6.49 5.49 26.24
N LEU A 380 6.37 4.88 27.42
CA LEU A 380 6.50 5.59 28.70
C LEU A 380 7.86 6.26 28.86
N ASN A 381 8.94 5.59 28.43
CA ASN A 381 10.29 6.13 28.46
C ASN A 381 10.48 7.30 27.48
N SER A 382 9.76 7.30 26.36
CA SER A 382 9.77 8.43 25.41
C SER A 382 9.16 9.70 26.01
N TYR A 383 8.13 9.57 26.85
CA TYR A 383 7.54 10.71 27.59
C TYR A 383 8.49 11.30 28.64
N LEU A 384 9.43 10.51 29.18
CA LEU A 384 10.42 10.98 30.15
C LEU A 384 11.57 11.78 29.51
N LYS A 385 11.76 11.67 28.18
CA LYS A 385 12.76 12.41 27.40
C LYS A 385 12.06 13.26 26.32
N PRO A 386 11.48 14.42 26.70
CA PRO A 386 10.53 15.17 25.86
C PRO A 386 11.17 15.89 24.65
N GLU A 387 12.41 15.57 24.28
CA GLU A 387 13.17 16.33 23.29
C GLU A 387 12.65 16.12 21.85
N TYR A 388 11.87 15.07 21.57
CA TYR A 388 11.38 14.77 20.22
C TYR A 388 9.92 14.31 20.22
N ALA A 389 9.01 15.23 19.92
CA ALA A 389 7.56 14.95 19.79
C ALA A 389 7.25 13.85 18.76
N PHE A 390 8.09 13.70 17.74
CA PHE A 390 7.99 12.64 16.72
C PHE A 390 8.22 11.24 17.31
N GLU A 391 9.25 11.08 18.16
CA GLU A 391 9.57 9.79 18.79
C GLU A 391 8.45 9.33 19.73
N ILE A 392 7.81 10.26 20.42
CA ILE A 392 6.63 9.98 21.26
C ILE A 392 5.46 9.48 20.38
N GLN A 393 5.19 10.13 19.25
CA GLN A 393 4.12 9.67 18.35
C GLN A 393 4.43 8.31 17.71
N LYS A 394 5.70 8.07 17.33
CA LYS A 394 6.15 6.78 16.80
C LYS A 394 5.97 5.66 17.84
N ALA A 395 6.43 5.89 19.07
CA ALA A 395 6.32 4.91 20.15
C ALA A 395 4.86 4.60 20.49
N ARG A 396 3.99 5.63 20.53
CA ARG A 396 2.55 5.47 20.72
C ARG A 396 1.87 4.72 19.58
N ALA A 397 2.19 5.02 18.33
CA ALA A 397 1.65 4.28 17.19
C ALA A 397 2.05 2.79 17.24
N LYS A 398 3.29 2.50 17.66
CA LYS A 398 3.81 1.14 17.82
C LYS A 398 3.10 0.39 18.95
N SER A 399 2.93 1.00 20.12
CA SER A 399 2.23 0.38 21.25
C SER A 399 0.74 0.16 20.93
N ASP A 400 0.04 1.14 20.34
CA ASP A 400 -1.36 1.03 19.93
C ASP A 400 -1.54 -0.11 18.91
N LEU A 401 -0.61 -0.26 17.96
CA LEU A 401 -0.64 -1.35 16.97
C LEU A 401 -0.45 -2.72 17.65
N LEU A 402 0.55 -2.87 18.51
CA LEU A 402 0.82 -4.13 19.21
C LEU A 402 -0.30 -4.50 20.19
N ILE A 403 -0.90 -3.53 20.87
CA ILE A 403 -2.07 -3.73 21.72
C ILE A 403 -3.26 -4.21 20.88
N ASN A 404 -3.53 -3.58 19.74
CA ASN A 404 -4.60 -4.00 18.84
C ASN A 404 -4.36 -5.41 18.28
N GLU A 405 -3.13 -5.72 17.83
CA GLU A 405 -2.75 -7.07 17.38
C GLU A 405 -2.91 -8.12 18.50
N PHE A 406 -2.54 -7.77 19.73
CA PHE A 406 -2.70 -8.64 20.91
C PHE A 406 -4.18 -8.82 21.33
N GLN A 407 -4.98 -7.76 21.31
CA GLN A 407 -6.42 -7.82 21.63
C GLN A 407 -7.22 -8.61 20.60
N ASN A 408 -6.97 -8.38 19.30
CA ASN A 408 -7.51 -9.19 18.20
C ASN A 408 -7.08 -10.66 18.33
N SER A 409 -5.95 -10.89 18.99
CA SER A 409 -5.45 -12.21 19.26
C SER A 409 -6.09 -12.91 20.46
N CYS A 410 -6.50 -12.17 21.49
CA CYS A 410 -7.15 -12.69 22.70
C CYS A 410 -8.66 -12.93 22.56
N THR A 411 -9.36 -12.21 21.68
CA THR A 411 -10.81 -12.37 21.43
C THR A 411 -11.18 -13.76 20.91
N ILE A 412 -10.23 -14.50 20.35
CA ILE A 412 -10.39 -15.88 19.87
C ILE A 412 -10.67 -16.87 21.02
N HIS A 413 -10.21 -16.59 22.24
CA HIS A 413 -10.42 -17.48 23.40
C HIS A 413 -11.79 -17.34 24.04
N ARG A 414 -12.54 -16.25 23.80
CA ARG A 414 -13.86 -16.04 24.45
C ARG A 414 -15.03 -16.76 23.79
N PHE A 415 -14.85 -17.32 22.59
CA PHE A 415 -15.89 -18.07 21.88
C PHE A 415 -15.73 -19.60 21.99
N SER A 416 -14.80 -20.08 22.83
CA SER A 416 -14.54 -21.50 23.03
C SER A 416 -14.86 -22.03 24.43
N GLU A 417 -15.76 -21.38 25.17
CA GLU A 417 -16.39 -21.95 26.38
C GLU A 417 -17.85 -22.27 26.13
#